data_AF-A0A4R0RRH8-F1
#
_entry.id   AF-A0A4R0RRH8-F1
#
_cell.length_a   1.000
_cell.length_b   1.000
_cell.length_c   1.000
_cell.angle_alpha   90.00
_cell.angle_beta   90.00
_cell.angle_gamma   90.00
#
_symmetry.space_group_name_H-M   'P 1'
#
loop_
_entity.id
_entity.type
_entity.pdbx_description
1 polymer ?
#
loop_
_entity_poly.entity_id
_entity_poly.type
_entity_poly.pdbx_seq_one_letter_code
_entity_poly.pdbx_strand_id
1 'polypeptide(L)'
;MAMIDIEWDSQLDDRTRRRHPYRYKNSTVHGWVTKMRGTITGNERIRSSGIEEMKRAKRDRRRRQKRTAEERHARGGHSSFGGFFSMFRGRHVLRKPRHHESRSRAVIVNDIRYGSRDHKGRRPFMHFPHRTHAPYHGHGTRMQGIMSRDHVRHATGIAMNVAAKEERERERRRRQRQRRKEGHDLRVDARNPRR
;
A
#
# COMPACT_ATOMS: atom_id res chain seq x y z
N MET A 1 -30.93 31.16 24.69
CA MET A 1 -29.77 30.41 24.13
C MET A 1 -30.34 29.36 23.20
N ALA A 2 -30.13 29.49 21.89
CA ALA A 2 -30.65 28.54 20.90
C ALA A 2 -29.72 27.33 20.83
N MET A 3 -30.26 26.14 21.12
CA MET A 3 -29.58 24.86 21.00
C MET A 3 -29.64 24.43 19.52
N ILE A 4 -28.49 24.35 18.86
CA ILE A 4 -28.40 23.91 17.46
C ILE A 4 -28.45 22.37 17.46
N ASP A 5 -29.64 21.83 17.26
CA ASP A 5 -29.81 20.40 16.97
C ASP A 5 -29.39 20.15 15.52
N ILE A 6 -28.20 19.58 15.35
CA ILE A 6 -27.71 19.12 14.05
C ILE A 6 -28.42 17.79 13.75
N GLU A 7 -29.62 17.90 13.19
CA GLU A 7 -30.37 16.79 12.60
C GLU A 7 -29.64 16.35 11.33
N TRP A 8 -28.94 15.21 11.42
CA TRP A 8 -28.33 14.59 10.25
C TRP A 8 -29.44 13.89 9.48
N ASP A 9 -30.04 14.64 8.57
CA ASP A 9 -31.14 14.21 7.75
C ASP A 9 -30.66 13.14 6.74
N SER A 10 -30.61 11.88 7.17
CA SER A 10 -30.28 10.74 6.31
C SER A 10 -31.50 10.22 5.54
N GLN A 11 -32.61 10.95 5.53
CA GLN A 11 -33.90 10.47 5.02
C GLN A 11 -34.24 10.88 3.57
N LEU A 12 -33.42 11.71 2.91
CA LEU A 12 -33.85 12.34 1.65
C LEU A 12 -33.50 11.60 0.34
N ASP A 13 -32.96 10.38 0.37
CA ASP A 13 -32.58 9.64 -0.86
C ASP A 13 -33.30 8.29 -1.06
N ASP A 14 -34.31 7.96 -0.23
CA ASP A 14 -34.79 6.58 -0.07
C ASP A 14 -36.12 6.24 -0.81
N ARG A 15 -36.43 6.89 -1.94
CA ARG A 15 -37.69 6.60 -2.68
C ARG A 15 -37.56 6.03 -4.09
N THR A 16 -36.37 5.99 -4.71
CA THR A 16 -36.26 5.54 -6.11
C THR A 16 -35.39 4.30 -6.36
N ARG A 17 -34.80 3.67 -5.33
CA ARG A 17 -33.98 2.45 -5.50
C ARG A 17 -34.59 1.22 -4.83
N ARG A 18 -35.80 0.86 -5.27
CA ARG A 18 -36.42 -0.44 -4.96
C ARG A 18 -35.58 -1.58 -5.55
N ARG A 19 -34.80 -2.28 -4.70
CA ARG A 19 -34.42 -3.72 -4.75
C ARG A 19 -33.01 -4.09 -4.29
N HIS A 20 -32.20 -3.16 -3.82
CA HIS A 20 -31.04 -3.52 -3.00
C HIS A 20 -31.06 -2.70 -1.72
N PRO A 21 -31.49 -3.25 -0.56
CA PRO A 21 -31.18 -2.60 0.70
C PRO A 21 -29.67 -2.43 0.69
N TYR A 22 -29.23 -1.17 0.72
CA TYR A 22 -27.84 -0.81 0.76
C TYR A 22 -27.28 -1.53 1.99
N ARG A 23 -26.69 -2.71 1.78
CA ARG A 23 -25.98 -3.45 2.82
C ARG A 23 -24.86 -2.51 3.20
N TYR A 24 -25.11 -1.64 4.18
CA TYR A 24 -24.12 -0.75 4.75
C TYR A 24 -22.94 -1.64 5.06
N LYS A 25 -21.87 -1.47 4.28
CA LYS A 25 -20.70 -2.32 4.39
C LYS A 25 -20.12 -1.97 5.75
N ASN A 26 -20.27 -2.88 6.72
CA ASN A 26 -19.75 -2.74 8.08
C ASN A 26 -18.37 -2.09 8.04
N SER A 27 -18.30 -0.80 8.36
CA SER A 27 -17.12 0.03 8.13
C SER A 27 -16.48 0.30 9.46
N THR A 28 -15.22 -0.12 9.62
CA THR A 28 -14.47 0.19 10.85
C THR A 28 -14.32 1.69 11.04
N VAL A 29 -14.28 2.47 9.96
CA VAL A 29 -14.18 3.93 10.00
C VAL A 29 -15.49 4.53 10.49
N HIS A 30 -16.64 4.08 9.98
CA HIS A 30 -17.95 4.57 10.43
C HIS A 30 -18.17 4.30 11.91
N GLY A 31 -17.95 3.06 12.36
CA GLY A 31 -18.09 2.71 13.78
C GLY A 31 -17.13 3.47 14.70
N TRP A 32 -15.91 3.81 14.23
CA TRP A 32 -14.99 4.66 14.98
C TRP A 32 -15.48 6.11 15.10
N VAL A 33 -15.96 6.71 14.01
CA VAL A 33 -16.54 8.07 14.02
C VAL A 33 -17.77 8.13 14.91
N THR A 34 -18.67 7.15 14.81
CA THR A 34 -19.88 7.04 15.65
C THR A 34 -19.50 6.89 17.13
N LYS A 35 -18.48 6.08 17.45
CA LYS A 35 -17.95 5.97 18.82
C LYS A 35 -17.46 7.32 19.35
N MET A 36 -16.66 8.04 18.56
CA MET A 36 -16.15 9.35 18.93
C MET A 36 -17.27 10.36 19.14
N ARG A 37 -18.28 10.38 18.27
CA ARG A 37 -19.47 11.26 18.41
C ARG A 37 -20.21 10.98 19.71
N GLY A 38 -20.48 9.71 20.03
CA GLY A 38 -21.11 9.33 21.29
C GLY A 38 -20.28 9.72 22.52
N THR A 39 -18.95 9.62 22.42
CA THR A 39 -18.03 10.02 23.50
C THR A 39 -18.04 11.54 23.74
N ILE A 40 -18.00 12.34 22.66
CA ILE A 40 -18.01 13.81 22.74
C ILE A 40 -19.36 14.32 23.24
N THR A 41 -20.46 13.69 22.81
CA THR A 41 -21.83 14.09 23.21
C THR A 41 -22.25 13.50 24.57
N GLY A 42 -21.42 12.64 25.19
CA GLY A 42 -21.79 11.90 26.40
C GLY A 42 -22.93 10.88 26.21
N ASN A 43 -23.27 10.52 24.96
CA ASN A 43 -24.36 9.61 24.65
C ASN A 43 -23.83 8.17 24.46
N GLU A 44 -24.00 7.35 25.50
CA GLU A 44 -23.49 5.97 25.53
C GLU A 44 -24.18 5.05 24.49
N ARG A 45 -25.44 5.31 24.14
CA ARG A 45 -26.16 4.53 23.12
C ARG A 45 -25.52 4.68 21.74
N ILE A 46 -25.07 5.88 21.38
CA ILE A 46 -24.34 6.14 20.13
C ILE A 46 -22.97 5.49 20.20
N ARG A 47 -22.27 5.64 21.33
CA ARG A 47 -20.93 5.08 21.52
C ARG A 47 -20.91 3.56 21.38
N SER A 48 -21.82 2.87 22.07
CA SER A 48 -22.00 1.42 22.02
C SER A 48 -22.35 0.92 20.61
N SER A 49 -23.22 1.62 19.89
CA SER A 49 -23.56 1.30 18.50
C SER A 49 -22.32 1.30 17.58
N GLY A 50 -21.46 2.32 17.69
CA GLY A 50 -20.20 2.37 16.94
C GLY A 50 -19.23 1.23 17.29
N ILE A 51 -19.17 0.83 18.56
CA ILE A 51 -18.36 -0.32 19.01
C ILE A 51 -18.89 -1.63 18.41
N GLU A 52 -20.20 -1.84 18.42
CA GLU A 52 -20.80 -3.02 17.81
C GLU A 52 -20.52 -3.11 16.32
N GLU A 53 -20.61 -1.99 15.60
CA GLU A 53 -20.32 -1.96 14.17
C GLU A 53 -18.86 -2.36 13.88
N MET A 54 -17.90 -1.85 14.66
CA MET A 54 -16.50 -2.26 14.53
C MET A 54 -16.31 -3.76 14.82
N LYS A 55 -17.01 -4.31 15.83
CA LYS A 55 -16.98 -5.76 16.12
C LYS A 55 -17.54 -6.58 14.95
N ARG A 56 -18.65 -6.14 14.34
CA ARG A 56 -19.26 -6.78 13.16
C ARG A 56 -18.29 -6.73 11.97
N ALA A 57 -17.70 -5.58 11.69
CA ALA A 57 -16.69 -5.42 10.63
C ALA A 57 -15.48 -6.35 10.82
N LYS A 58 -14.98 -6.49 12.06
CA LYS A 58 -13.87 -7.39 12.39
C LYS A 58 -14.24 -8.86 12.19
N ARG A 59 -15.47 -9.25 12.55
CA ARG A 59 -16.00 -10.61 12.32
C ARG A 59 -16.06 -10.93 10.84
N ASP A 60 -16.52 -9.99 10.02
CA ASP A 60 -16.61 -10.18 8.57
C ASP A 60 -15.23 -10.29 7.91
N ARG A 61 -14.24 -9.49 8.35
CA ARG A 61 -12.85 -9.63 7.88
C ARG A 61 -12.29 -11.01 8.22
N ARG A 62 -12.52 -11.52 9.44
CA ARG A 62 -12.10 -12.87 9.84
C ARG A 62 -12.77 -13.95 9.00
N ARG A 63 -14.09 -13.83 8.73
CA ARG A 63 -14.83 -14.76 7.86
C ARG A 63 -14.27 -14.77 6.44
N ARG A 64 -13.97 -13.60 5.88
CA ARG A 64 -13.35 -13.49 4.55
C ARG A 64 -11.95 -14.11 4.52
N GLN A 65 -11.13 -13.86 5.54
CA GLN A 65 -9.80 -14.46 5.65
C GLN A 65 -9.84 -15.98 5.70
N LYS A 66 -10.77 -16.56 6.48
CA LYS A 66 -10.97 -18.02 6.52
C LYS A 66 -11.39 -18.58 5.18
N ARG A 67 -12.38 -17.97 4.51
CA ARG A 67 -12.80 -18.38 3.16
C ARG A 67 -11.65 -18.33 2.16
N THR A 68 -10.86 -17.25 2.16
CA THR A 68 -9.70 -17.16 1.26
C THR A 68 -8.61 -18.17 1.59
N ALA A 69 -8.48 -18.61 2.85
CA ALA A 69 -7.54 -19.67 3.22
C ALA A 69 -8.05 -21.04 2.78
N GLU A 70 -9.32 -21.35 3.04
CA GLU A 70 -9.98 -22.59 2.63
C GLU A 70 -9.98 -22.75 1.10
N GLU A 71 -10.29 -21.68 0.35
CA GLU A 71 -10.22 -21.67 -1.12
C GLU A 71 -8.81 -21.93 -1.65
N ARG A 72 -7.76 -21.49 -0.93
CA ARG A 72 -6.37 -21.78 -1.28
C ARG A 72 -5.98 -23.23 -1.00
N HIS A 73 -6.57 -23.85 0.01
CA HIS A 73 -6.34 -25.28 0.32
C HIS A 73 -7.12 -26.22 -0.60
N ALA A 74 -8.35 -25.85 -0.99
CA ALA A 74 -9.20 -26.69 -1.84
C ALA A 74 -8.75 -26.74 -3.32
N ARG A 75 -8.00 -25.74 -3.81
CA ARG A 75 -7.55 -25.65 -5.21
C ARG A 75 -6.16 -26.20 -5.50
N GLY A 76 -5.59 -27.02 -4.62
CA GLY A 76 -4.47 -27.95 -4.93
C GLY A 76 -3.31 -27.44 -5.80
N GLY A 77 -3.00 -26.15 -5.79
CA GLY A 77 -2.36 -25.55 -6.96
C GLY A 77 -1.61 -24.28 -6.65
N HIS A 78 -0.28 -24.40 -6.73
CA HIS A 78 0.65 -23.35 -7.11
C HIS A 78 -0.02 -22.24 -7.93
N SER A 79 -0.39 -21.14 -7.28
CA SER A 79 -0.73 -19.89 -7.96
C SER A 79 0.05 -18.74 -7.33
N SER A 80 1.17 -18.52 -7.99
CA SER A 80 2.20 -17.49 -7.92
C SER A 80 1.73 -16.03 -7.80
N PHE A 81 0.85 -15.66 -6.86
CA PHE A 81 0.47 -14.24 -6.73
C PHE A 81 0.04 -13.79 -5.33
N GLY A 82 0.93 -13.89 -4.33
CA GLY A 82 0.73 -13.17 -3.06
C GLY A 82 1.42 -13.70 -1.80
N GLY A 83 2.59 -14.33 -1.88
CA GLY A 83 3.28 -14.90 -0.72
C GLY A 83 4.69 -14.35 -0.55
N PHE A 84 4.88 -13.43 0.39
CA PHE A 84 6.19 -12.91 0.82
C PHE A 84 7.09 -13.96 1.56
N PHE A 85 6.89 -15.27 1.35
CA PHE A 85 7.59 -16.34 2.07
C PHE A 85 7.94 -17.57 1.18
N SER A 86 8.65 -17.38 0.05
CA SER A 86 9.21 -18.50 -0.72
C SER A 86 10.73 -18.42 -0.94
N MET A 87 11.49 -18.04 0.10
CA MET A 87 12.97 -18.01 0.02
C MET A 87 13.66 -19.34 0.38
N PHE A 88 12.93 -20.45 0.49
CA PHE A 88 13.53 -21.75 0.76
C PHE A 88 12.96 -22.80 -0.20
N ARG A 89 13.52 -22.88 -1.41
CA ARG A 89 13.82 -24.12 -2.17
C ARG A 89 14.23 -23.78 -3.60
N GLY A 90 15.45 -24.14 -3.98
CA GLY A 90 15.90 -24.14 -5.37
C GLY A 90 17.40 -23.90 -5.54
N ARG A 91 18.20 -24.96 -5.39
CA ARG A 91 19.54 -25.03 -5.99
C ARG A 91 19.36 -25.03 -7.52
N HIS A 92 19.74 -23.97 -8.24
CA HIS A 92 20.01 -24.04 -9.68
C HIS A 92 21.10 -23.02 -10.08
N VAL A 93 22.26 -23.59 -10.44
CA VAL A 93 23.21 -23.25 -11.50
C VAL A 93 23.42 -21.76 -11.85
N LEU A 94 24.67 -21.33 -11.61
CA LEU A 94 25.28 -20.08 -12.10
C LEU A 94 25.06 -19.88 -13.61
N ARG A 95 24.20 -18.92 -13.98
CA ARG A 95 24.27 -18.25 -15.28
C ARG A 95 24.49 -16.75 -15.05
N LYS A 96 25.68 -16.27 -15.40
CA LYS A 96 26.06 -14.85 -15.43
C LYS A 96 25.09 -14.06 -16.33
N PRO A 97 24.46 -12.97 -15.87
CA PRO A 97 23.80 -12.04 -16.77
C PRO A 97 24.85 -11.12 -17.43
N ARG A 98 24.80 -11.06 -18.77
CA ARG A 98 25.55 -10.09 -19.60
C ARG A 98 25.06 -8.68 -19.28
N HIS A 99 26.02 -7.76 -19.12
CA HIS A 99 25.78 -6.32 -19.00
C HIS A 99 25.16 -5.79 -20.31
N HIS A 100 23.94 -5.26 -20.24
CA HIS A 100 23.44 -4.32 -21.24
C HIS A 100 23.51 -2.92 -20.65
N GLU A 101 24.50 -2.13 -21.08
CA GLU A 101 24.47 -0.68 -21.00
C GLU A 101 23.18 -0.19 -21.68
N SER A 102 22.29 0.42 -20.90
CA SER A 102 21.08 1.04 -21.44
C SER A 102 21.03 2.50 -20.98
N ARG A 103 21.19 3.37 -21.99
CA ARG A 103 21.03 4.82 -21.93
C ARG A 103 19.71 5.20 -21.27
N SER A 104 19.79 6.08 -20.28
CA SER A 104 18.67 6.61 -19.49
C SER A 104 17.80 7.58 -20.31
N ARG A 105 16.94 7.07 -21.19
CA ARG A 105 15.91 7.87 -21.84
C ARG A 105 14.54 7.31 -21.47
N ALA A 106 13.68 8.13 -20.89
CA ALA A 106 12.30 7.77 -20.61
C ALA A 106 11.58 7.48 -21.94
N VAL A 107 11.15 6.22 -22.13
CA VAL A 107 10.37 5.81 -23.30
C VAL A 107 8.90 5.76 -22.87
N ILE A 108 8.05 6.53 -23.56
CA ILE A 108 6.60 6.37 -23.48
C ILE A 108 6.29 5.05 -24.20
N VAL A 109 6.03 3.99 -23.43
CA VAL A 109 5.56 2.72 -23.99
C VAL A 109 4.09 2.88 -24.33
N ASN A 110 3.81 3.28 -25.57
CA ASN A 110 2.48 3.19 -26.15
C ASN A 110 2.22 1.72 -26.49
N ASP A 111 1.58 1.02 -25.56
CA ASP A 111 1.19 -0.38 -25.70
C ASP A 111 -0.02 -0.47 -26.65
N ILE A 112 0.23 -0.32 -27.95
CA ILE A 112 -0.83 -0.29 -28.99
C ILE A 112 -1.15 -1.69 -29.53
N ARG A 113 -0.42 -2.74 -29.12
CA ARG A 113 -0.52 -4.05 -29.78
C ARG A 113 -0.91 -5.20 -28.87
N TYR A 114 -2.01 -5.11 -28.11
CA TYR A 114 -2.82 -6.30 -27.84
C TYR A 114 -4.27 -5.89 -27.63
N GLY A 115 -5.13 -6.36 -28.53
CA GLY A 115 -6.57 -6.18 -28.46
C GLY A 115 -7.12 -6.79 -27.17
N SER A 116 -7.47 -5.94 -26.21
CA SER A 116 -8.29 -6.32 -25.07
C SER A 116 -9.39 -5.28 -24.92
N ARG A 117 -10.61 -5.74 -25.19
CA ARG A 117 -11.86 -5.01 -25.03
C ARG A 117 -12.00 -4.53 -23.58
N ASP A 118 -12.44 -3.29 -23.42
CA ASP A 118 -13.05 -2.71 -22.21
C ASP A 118 -12.21 -2.53 -20.93
N HIS A 119 -11.20 -1.65 -20.99
CA HIS A 119 -10.69 -0.97 -19.78
C HIS A 119 -10.83 0.55 -19.88
N LYS A 120 -12.08 1.04 -19.90
CA LYS A 120 -12.40 2.46 -19.72
C LYS A 120 -11.98 2.90 -18.31
N GLY A 121 -10.88 3.63 -18.19
CA GLY A 121 -10.52 4.37 -16.96
C GLY A 121 -9.11 4.18 -16.39
N ARG A 122 -8.24 3.34 -17.00
CA ARG A 122 -6.85 3.25 -16.53
C ARG A 122 -6.01 4.37 -17.13
N ARG A 123 -5.76 5.40 -16.31
CA ARG A 123 -4.77 6.45 -16.61
C ARG A 123 -3.42 5.79 -16.91
N PRO A 124 -2.63 6.32 -17.86
CA PRO A 124 -1.28 5.83 -18.13
C PRO A 124 -0.47 5.89 -16.83
N PHE A 125 -0.05 4.73 -16.34
CA PHE A 125 0.85 4.65 -15.20
C PHE A 125 2.25 4.99 -15.69
N MET A 126 2.85 6.05 -15.14
CA MET A 126 4.27 6.32 -15.36
C MET A 126 5.08 5.13 -14.81
N HIS A 127 5.54 4.28 -15.71
CA HIS A 127 6.44 3.20 -15.38
C HIS A 127 7.81 3.83 -15.13
N PHE A 128 8.29 3.81 -13.89
CA PHE A 128 9.65 4.25 -13.57
C PHE A 128 10.57 3.03 -13.73
N PRO A 129 11.36 2.92 -14.82
CA PRO A 129 12.15 1.73 -15.13
C PRO A 129 13.31 1.48 -14.13
N HIS A 130 13.53 2.38 -13.18
CA HIS A 130 14.60 2.28 -12.20
C HIS A 130 14.05 2.41 -10.78
N ARG A 131 13.33 1.39 -10.31
CA ARG A 131 13.36 1.12 -8.87
C ARG A 131 14.67 0.41 -8.61
N THR A 132 15.70 1.17 -8.24
CA THR A 132 16.91 0.62 -7.62
C THR A 132 16.48 -0.43 -6.62
N HIS A 133 16.89 -1.69 -6.83
CA HIS A 133 16.58 -2.78 -5.93
C HIS A 133 16.84 -2.31 -4.51
N ALA A 134 15.83 -2.38 -3.64
CA ALA A 134 16.00 -1.91 -2.28
C ALA A 134 17.17 -2.69 -1.66
N PRO A 135 18.20 -2.01 -1.12
CA PRO A 135 19.35 -2.67 -0.55
C PRO A 135 18.87 -3.67 0.51
N TYR A 136 19.34 -4.92 0.45
CA TYR A 136 18.88 -6.04 1.26
C TYR A 136 18.68 -5.62 2.72
N HIS A 137 17.42 -5.61 3.16
CA HIS A 137 17.08 -5.21 4.52
C HIS A 137 17.50 -6.33 5.48
N GLY A 138 18.35 -6.02 6.45
CA GLY A 138 18.82 -6.94 7.49
C GLY A 138 17.73 -7.54 8.37
N HIS A 139 16.46 -7.28 8.07
CA HIS A 139 15.30 -7.84 8.77
C HIS A 139 15.32 -9.36 8.82
N GLY A 140 15.61 -10.04 7.69
CA GLY A 140 15.71 -11.51 7.64
C GLY A 140 16.81 -12.03 8.55
N THR A 141 18.02 -11.47 8.42
CA THR A 141 19.18 -11.80 9.26
C THR A 141 18.91 -11.57 10.74
N ARG A 142 18.26 -10.46 11.08
CA ARG A 142 17.88 -10.12 12.47
C ARG A 142 16.90 -11.13 13.05
N MET A 143 15.82 -11.42 12.32
CA MET A 143 14.80 -12.38 12.77
C MET A 143 15.38 -13.78 12.93
N GLN A 144 16.27 -14.18 12.03
CA GLN A 144 16.97 -15.46 12.13
C GLN A 144 17.87 -15.51 13.37
N GLY A 145 18.59 -14.43 13.68
CA GLY A 145 19.38 -14.34 14.93
C GLY A 145 18.52 -14.49 16.18
N ILE A 146 17.31 -13.89 16.22
CA ILE A 146 16.37 -14.02 17.35
C ILE A 146 15.89 -15.47 17.48
N MET A 147 15.46 -16.10 16.38
CA MET A 147 14.92 -17.46 16.40
C MET A 147 15.99 -18.50 16.76
N SER A 148 17.21 -18.33 16.26
CA SER A 148 18.34 -19.21 16.54
C SER A 148 19.06 -18.90 17.86
N ARG A 149 18.63 -17.85 18.60
CA ARG A 149 19.33 -17.31 19.78
C ARG A 149 20.82 -17.01 19.50
N ASP A 150 21.12 -16.64 18.27
CA ASP A 150 22.47 -16.28 17.81
C ASP A 150 22.63 -14.75 17.87
N HIS A 151 23.34 -14.29 18.90
CA HIS A 151 23.57 -12.88 19.17
C HIS A 151 24.41 -12.19 18.09
N VAL A 152 25.35 -12.90 17.48
CA VAL A 152 26.22 -12.35 16.41
C VAL A 152 25.36 -12.06 15.19
N ARG A 153 24.54 -13.03 14.78
CA ARG A 153 23.64 -12.86 13.63
C ARG A 153 22.57 -11.80 13.87
N HIS A 154 22.07 -11.69 15.10
CA HIS A 154 21.15 -10.63 15.49
C HIS A 154 21.80 -9.24 15.37
N ALA A 155 23.01 -9.06 15.90
CA ALA A 155 23.77 -7.81 15.80
C ALA A 155 24.07 -7.43 14.34
N THR A 156 24.47 -8.39 13.52
CA THR A 156 24.66 -8.18 12.07
C THR A 156 23.39 -7.69 11.40
N GLY A 157 22.23 -8.28 11.74
CA GLY A 157 20.93 -7.82 11.22
C GLY A 157 20.58 -6.40 11.63
N ILE A 158 20.96 -5.96 12.84
CA ILE A 158 20.80 -4.57 13.29
C ILE A 158 21.72 -3.64 12.48
N ALA A 159 23.00 -3.98 12.35
CA ALA A 159 23.97 -3.17 11.61
C ALA A 159 23.55 -2.97 10.14
N MET A 160 23.07 -4.03 9.48
CA MET A 160 22.51 -3.95 8.13
C MET A 160 21.31 -3.00 8.04
N ASN A 161 20.44 -2.97 9.05
CA ASN A 161 19.29 -2.04 9.05
C ASN A 161 19.72 -0.58 9.24
N VAL A 162 20.74 -0.33 10.06
CA VAL A 162 21.31 1.01 10.25
C VAL A 162 21.95 1.49 8.95
N ALA A 163 22.80 0.67 8.33
CA ALA A 163 23.43 0.99 7.04
C ALA A 163 22.38 1.26 5.94
N ALA A 164 21.34 0.41 5.84
CA ALA A 164 20.26 0.61 4.89
C ALA A 164 19.45 1.89 5.15
N LYS A 165 19.29 2.30 6.43
CA LYS A 165 18.61 3.55 6.78
C LYS A 165 19.44 4.76 6.35
N GLU A 166 20.74 4.74 6.61
CA GLU A 166 21.66 5.80 6.17
C GLU A 166 21.70 5.92 4.65
N GLU A 167 21.77 4.80 3.93
CA GLU A 167 21.76 4.81 2.46
C GLU A 167 20.49 5.45 1.91
N ARG A 168 19.31 5.11 2.47
CA ARG A 168 18.04 5.76 2.10
C ARG A 168 18.06 7.25 2.37
N GLU A 169 18.70 7.68 3.45
CA GLU A 169 18.81 9.11 3.77
C GLU A 169 19.74 9.83 2.78
N ARG A 170 20.89 9.24 2.45
CA ARG A 170 21.80 9.76 1.41
C ARG A 170 21.09 9.87 0.07
N GLU A 171 20.32 8.85 -0.32
CA GLU A 171 19.53 8.84 -1.56
C GLU A 171 18.43 9.92 -1.55
N ARG A 172 17.73 10.12 -0.43
CA ARG A 172 16.77 11.22 -0.28
C ARG A 172 17.45 12.58 -0.47
N ARG A 173 18.63 12.78 0.14
CA ARG A 173 19.42 14.02 -0.01
C ARG A 173 19.84 14.23 -1.47
N ARG A 174 20.30 13.17 -2.17
CA ARG A 174 20.63 13.23 -3.61
C ARG A 174 19.44 13.67 -4.45
N ARG A 175 18.28 13.02 -4.27
CA ARG A 175 17.05 13.38 -4.99
C ARG A 175 16.57 14.79 -4.68
N GLN A 176 16.72 15.24 -3.44
CA GLN A 176 16.35 16.60 -3.06
C GLN A 176 17.26 17.63 -3.74
N ARG A 177 18.58 17.39 -3.78
CA ARG A 177 19.53 18.25 -4.51
C ARG A 177 19.20 18.27 -6.00
N GLN A 178 18.91 17.11 -6.59
CA GLN A 178 18.52 16.99 -8.00
C GLN A 178 17.24 17.81 -8.28
N ARG A 179 16.19 17.65 -7.47
CA ARG A 179 14.95 18.43 -7.62
C ARG A 179 15.16 19.93 -7.47
N ARG A 180 16.06 20.35 -6.57
CA ARG A 180 16.41 21.79 -6.42
C ARG A 180 17.13 22.32 -7.65
N LYS A 181 18.03 21.52 -8.23
CA LYS A 181 18.72 21.87 -9.48
C LYS A 181 17.75 21.92 -10.66
N GLU A 182 16.96 20.87 -10.88
CA GLU A 182 15.93 20.83 -11.92
C GLU A 182 14.94 21.99 -11.78
N GLY A 183 14.50 22.29 -10.55
CA GLY A 183 13.61 23.43 -10.30
C GLY A 183 14.26 24.80 -10.53
N HIS A 184 15.58 24.91 -10.36
CA HIS A 184 16.32 26.12 -10.71
C HIS A 184 16.43 26.25 -12.24
N ASP A 185 16.83 25.17 -12.92
CA ASP A 185 16.99 25.14 -14.38
C ASP A 185 15.66 25.51 -15.07
N LEU A 186 14.53 24.94 -14.62
CA LEU A 186 13.19 25.30 -15.11
C LEU A 186 12.84 26.79 -14.91
N ARG A 187 13.28 27.41 -13.81
CA ARG A 187 13.05 28.85 -13.57
C ARG A 187 13.90 29.73 -14.50
N VAL A 188 15.12 29.29 -14.81
CA VAL A 188 16.00 29.98 -15.75
C VAL A 188 15.41 29.90 -17.15
N ASP A 189 14.98 28.71 -17.57
CA ASP A 189 14.34 28.49 -18.88
C ASP A 189 13.06 29.32 -19.02
N ALA A 190 12.23 29.35 -17.98
CA ALA A 190 10.99 30.15 -17.98
C ALA A 190 11.24 31.67 -18.07
N ARG A 191 12.39 32.15 -17.57
CA ARG A 191 12.79 33.57 -17.69
C ARG A 191 13.29 33.93 -19.08
N ASN A 192 13.69 32.95 -19.89
CA ASN A 192 14.27 33.19 -21.20
C ASN A 192 13.52 32.40 -22.30
N PRO A 193 12.24 32.72 -22.56
CA PRO A 193 11.38 31.93 -23.45
C PRO A 193 11.72 32.05 -24.95
N ARG A 194 12.80 32.75 -25.31
CA ARG A 194 13.18 33.07 -26.70
C ARG A 194 14.26 32.15 -27.29
N ARG A 195 14.42 30.93 -26.77
CA ARG A 195 15.27 29.89 -27.36
C ARG A 195 14.43 28.79 -28.00
#